data_AF-A0A7C5ZL83-F1
#
_entry.id   AF-A0A7C5ZL83-F1
#
_cell.length_a   1.000
_cell.length_b   1.000
_cell.length_c   1.000
_cell.angle_alpha   90.00
_cell.angle_beta   90.00
_cell.angle_gamma   90.00
#
_symmetry.space_group_name_H-M   'P 1'
#
loop_
_entity.id
_entity.type
_entity.pdbx_description
1 polymer ?
#
loop_
_entity_poly.entity_id
_entity_poly.type
_entity_poly.pdbx_seq_one_letter_code
_entity_poly.pdbx_strand_id
1 'polypeptide(L)'
;MAWAEEPGSGIEPAPRAEIADGYGRLFALLAAEPAGAEGAPDDPWQRHLVDRVIDDDNAFTRAASHGGGTVPEHLARAAAHDLQLLEAAHAADGACLAEAVERATGWVTLNWTDSGRSPNGPVCGYPREHPGRARLRAALASGDWASLVPEMAKHYARHGSGPFGR
;
A
#
# COMPACT_ATOMS: atom_id res chain seq x y z
N MET A 1 -2.09 25.30 40.54
CA MET A 1 -1.82 24.04 39.81
C MET A 1 -2.31 24.22 38.40
N ALA A 2 -1.42 24.62 37.49
CA ALA A 2 -1.70 24.76 36.06
C ALA A 2 -1.28 23.44 35.39
N TRP A 3 -2.21 22.82 34.68
CA TRP A 3 -1.94 21.62 33.88
C TRP A 3 -1.21 22.06 32.63
N ALA A 4 -0.02 21.50 32.42
CA ALA A 4 0.75 21.69 31.21
C ALA A 4 0.00 21.02 30.05
N GLU A 5 -0.28 21.80 29.00
CA GLU A 5 -0.74 21.31 27.72
C GLU A 5 0.32 20.35 27.15
N GLU A 6 -0.10 19.17 26.72
CA GLU A 6 0.79 18.23 26.05
C GLU A 6 1.31 18.84 24.74
N PRO A 7 2.59 18.66 24.40
CA PRO A 7 3.14 19.18 23.16
C PRO A 7 2.46 18.46 21.99
N GLY A 8 1.56 19.16 21.31
CA GLY A 8 0.99 18.71 20.05
C GLY A 8 2.10 18.26 19.12
N SER A 9 1.97 17.04 18.59
CA SER A 9 2.79 16.48 17.51
C SER A 9 3.19 17.60 16.53
N GLY A 10 4.46 18.01 16.56
CA GLY A 10 5.00 19.20 15.88
C GLY A 10 5.09 19.08 14.35
N ILE A 11 4.17 18.35 13.74
CA ILE A 11 3.97 18.32 12.30
C ILE A 11 2.96 19.44 12.01
N GLU A 12 3.44 20.60 11.58
CA GLU A 12 2.54 21.60 11.00
C GLU A 12 1.79 20.95 9.82
N PRO A 13 0.46 21.10 9.75
CA PRO A 13 -0.31 20.56 8.64
C PRO A 13 0.20 21.20 7.34
N ALA A 14 0.43 20.36 6.33
CA ALA A 14 0.86 20.83 5.02
C ALA A 14 -0.11 21.91 4.49
N PRO A 15 0.38 22.91 3.74
CA PRO A 15 -0.48 23.89 3.08
C PRO A 15 -1.57 23.19 2.26
N ARG A 16 -2.80 23.72 2.29
CA ARG A 16 -3.96 23.11 1.60
C ARG A 16 -3.70 22.79 0.13
N ALA A 17 -2.94 23.66 -0.56
CA ALA A 17 -2.56 23.45 -1.95
C ALA A 17 -1.68 22.21 -2.14
N GLU A 18 -0.73 21.95 -1.23
CA GLU A 18 0.14 20.78 -1.30
C GLU A 18 -0.62 19.48 -1.07
N ILE A 19 -1.59 19.49 -0.14
CA ILE A 19 -2.49 18.36 0.11
C ILE A 19 -3.30 18.04 -1.15
N ALA A 20 -3.89 19.06 -1.78
CA ALA A 20 -4.70 18.88 -2.97
C ALA A 20 -3.86 18.43 -4.19
N ASP A 21 -2.67 19.01 -4.38
CA ASP A 21 -1.74 18.58 -5.42
C ASP A 21 -1.28 17.13 -5.21
N GLY A 22 -1.02 16.75 -3.96
CA GLY A 22 -0.71 15.37 -3.57
C GLY A 22 -1.83 14.41 -3.91
N TYR A 23 -3.06 14.76 -3.53
CA TYR A 23 -4.25 13.96 -3.84
C TYR A 23 -4.50 13.86 -5.35
N GLY A 24 -4.34 14.96 -6.10
CA GLY A 24 -4.49 14.95 -7.56
C GLY A 24 -3.48 14.05 -8.26
N ARG A 25 -2.21 14.04 -7.80
CA ARG A 25 -1.19 13.10 -8.30
C ARG A 25 -1.54 11.65 -7.98
N LEU A 26 -2.00 11.38 -6.76
CA LEU A 26 -2.43 10.05 -6.35
C LEU A 26 -3.60 9.57 -7.21
N PHE A 27 -4.64 10.40 -7.38
CA PHE A 27 -5.78 10.10 -8.24
C PHE A 27 -5.35 9.75 -9.66
N ALA A 28 -4.46 10.55 -10.26
CA ALA A 28 -3.97 10.30 -11.61
C ALA A 28 -3.21 8.97 -11.73
N LEU A 29 -2.43 8.60 -10.71
CA LEU A 29 -1.74 7.31 -10.64
C LEU A 29 -2.74 6.15 -10.58
N LEU A 30 -3.74 6.22 -9.68
CA LEU A 30 -4.74 5.18 -9.50
C LEU A 30 -5.64 5.01 -10.73
N ALA A 31 -6.00 6.12 -11.39
CA ALA A 31 -6.83 6.11 -12.60
C ALA A 31 -6.10 5.54 -13.83
N ALA A 32 -4.76 5.60 -13.86
CA ALA A 32 -3.95 5.02 -14.92
C ALA A 32 -3.72 3.51 -14.77
N GLU A 33 -4.07 2.93 -13.61
CA GLU A 33 -3.91 1.49 -13.40
C GLU A 33 -4.95 0.68 -14.18
N PRO A 34 -4.54 -0.45 -14.79
CA PRO A 34 -5.48 -1.33 -15.43
C PRO A 34 -6.37 -2.02 -14.35
N ALA A 35 -7.63 -2.30 -14.68
CA ALA A 35 -8.63 -2.88 -13.77
C ALA A 35 -8.18 -4.21 -13.11
N GLY A 36 -7.87 -4.17 -11.80
CA GLY A 36 -7.14 -5.19 -11.04
C GLY A 36 -7.44 -6.68 -11.31
N ALA A 37 -6.42 -7.51 -11.06
CA ALA A 37 -6.47 -8.97 -11.17
C ALA A 37 -7.46 -9.62 -10.16
N GLU A 38 -7.85 -10.87 -10.44
CA GLU A 38 -8.74 -11.67 -9.59
C GLU A 38 -8.18 -11.80 -8.16
N GLY A 39 -8.97 -11.39 -7.15
CA GLY A 39 -8.57 -11.38 -5.74
C GLY A 39 -7.85 -10.12 -5.25
N ALA A 40 -7.65 -9.10 -6.09
CA ALA A 40 -7.21 -7.78 -5.63
C ALA A 40 -8.35 -7.03 -4.90
N PRO A 41 -8.03 -6.11 -3.98
CA PRO A 41 -9.03 -5.22 -3.40
C PRO A 41 -9.83 -4.49 -4.48
N ASP A 42 -11.13 -4.33 -4.24
CA ASP A 42 -12.00 -3.60 -5.16
C ASP A 42 -11.64 -2.11 -5.22
N ASP A 43 -11.16 -1.57 -4.10
CA ASP A 43 -10.66 -0.20 -3.98
C ASP A 43 -9.28 -0.04 -4.67
N PRO A 44 -9.16 0.89 -5.64
CA PRO A 44 -7.90 1.19 -6.34
C PRO A 44 -6.74 1.55 -5.43
N TRP A 45 -6.97 2.30 -4.34
CA TRP A 45 -5.92 2.70 -3.42
C TRP A 45 -5.37 1.48 -2.66
N GLN A 46 -6.25 0.66 -2.10
CA GLN A 46 -5.88 -0.58 -1.41
C GLN A 46 -5.09 -1.51 -2.33
N ARG A 47 -5.55 -1.70 -3.56
CA ARG A 47 -4.83 -2.49 -4.56
C ARG A 47 -3.44 -1.91 -4.86
N HIS A 48 -3.37 -0.61 -5.14
CA HIS A 48 -2.11 0.06 -5.42
C HIS A 48 -1.11 -0.13 -4.29
N LEU A 49 -1.56 0.08 -3.05
CA LEU A 49 -0.73 -0.05 -1.87
C LEU A 49 -0.18 -1.47 -1.71
N VAL A 50 -1.02 -2.50 -1.88
CA VAL A 50 -0.58 -3.89 -1.80
C VAL A 50 0.44 -4.22 -2.89
N ASP A 51 0.21 -3.79 -4.13
CA ASP A 51 1.16 -4.00 -5.22
C ASP A 51 2.50 -3.29 -4.94
N ARG A 52 2.47 -2.08 -4.38
CA ARG A 52 3.67 -1.35 -3.96
C ARG A 52 4.44 -2.07 -2.85
N VAL A 53 3.75 -2.64 -1.86
CA VAL A 53 4.38 -3.41 -0.78
C VAL A 53 5.09 -4.64 -1.33
N ILE A 54 4.44 -5.37 -2.24
CA ILE A 54 4.98 -6.61 -2.80
C ILE A 54 6.19 -6.31 -3.70
N ASP A 55 6.10 -5.28 -4.54
CA ASP A 55 7.11 -4.98 -5.54
C ASP A 55 8.27 -4.11 -5.00
N ASP A 56 8.25 -3.75 -3.70
CA ASP A 56 9.23 -2.85 -3.11
C ASP A 56 10.67 -3.43 -3.06
N ASP A 57 11.63 -2.58 -3.37
CA ASP A 57 13.06 -2.88 -3.30
C ASP A 57 13.70 -2.08 -2.17
N ASN A 58 13.67 -2.65 -0.97
CA ASN A 58 14.17 -2.04 0.25
C ASN A 58 15.26 -2.90 0.92
N ALA A 59 15.81 -2.42 2.03
CA ALA A 59 16.88 -3.13 2.75
C ALA A 59 16.46 -4.53 3.22
N PHE A 60 15.20 -4.70 3.63
CA PHE A 60 14.64 -5.99 4.03
C PHE A 60 14.50 -6.93 2.83
N THR A 61 13.90 -6.49 1.71
CA THR A 61 13.68 -7.35 0.54
C THR A 61 15.00 -7.77 -0.10
N ARG A 62 15.99 -6.87 -0.18
CA ARG A 62 17.36 -7.21 -0.60
C ARG A 62 18.04 -8.19 0.34
N ALA A 63 17.94 -7.98 1.66
CA ALA A 63 18.54 -8.91 2.63
C ALA A 63 17.91 -10.30 2.53
N ALA A 64 16.59 -10.39 2.38
CA ALA A 64 15.88 -11.65 2.20
C ALA A 64 16.29 -12.38 0.92
N SER A 65 16.42 -11.66 -0.20
CA SER A 65 16.85 -12.24 -1.47
C SER A 65 18.27 -12.79 -1.44
N HIS A 66 19.24 -12.02 -0.91
CA HIS A 66 20.66 -12.44 -0.90
C HIS A 66 20.96 -13.42 0.23
N GLY A 67 20.23 -13.36 1.35
CA GLY A 67 20.40 -14.20 2.52
C GLY A 67 19.64 -15.52 2.48
N GLY A 68 19.06 -15.90 1.33
CA GLY A 68 18.28 -17.13 1.20
C GLY A 68 17.07 -17.20 2.14
N GLY A 69 16.47 -16.05 2.45
CA GLY A 69 15.32 -15.93 3.36
C GLY A 69 15.69 -15.70 4.82
N THR A 70 16.98 -15.64 5.15
CA THR A 70 17.45 -15.21 6.46
C THR A 70 17.68 -13.70 6.45
N VAL A 71 17.03 -12.99 7.36
CA VAL A 71 17.12 -11.53 7.48
C VAL A 71 17.60 -11.17 8.88
N PRO A 72 18.52 -10.19 9.04
CA PRO A 72 18.89 -9.67 10.36
C PRO A 72 17.67 -9.21 11.16
N GLU A 73 17.65 -9.50 12.46
CA GLU A 73 16.50 -9.23 13.34
C GLU A 73 16.06 -7.75 13.34
N HIS A 74 17.02 -6.82 13.26
CA HIS A 74 16.70 -5.39 13.21
C HIS A 74 15.94 -4.99 11.94
N LEU A 75 16.25 -5.59 10.79
CA LEU A 75 15.52 -5.34 9.55
C LEU A 75 14.15 -6.02 9.55
N ALA A 76 14.04 -7.22 10.13
CA ALA A 76 12.76 -7.89 10.29
C ALA A 76 11.80 -7.09 11.18
N ARG A 77 12.29 -6.54 12.30
CA ARG A 77 11.50 -5.67 13.19
C ARG A 77 11.10 -4.35 12.52
N ALA A 78 12.01 -3.73 11.76
CA ALA A 78 11.70 -2.51 11.01
C ALA A 78 10.61 -2.78 9.96
N ALA A 79 10.75 -3.85 9.16
CA ALA A 79 9.75 -4.24 8.18
C ALA A 79 8.39 -4.54 8.83
N ALA A 80 8.36 -5.23 9.98
CA ALA A 80 7.12 -5.50 10.71
C ALA A 80 6.42 -4.20 11.15
N HIS A 81 7.19 -3.25 11.68
CA HIS A 81 6.65 -1.94 12.09
C HIS A 81 6.12 -1.14 10.89
N ASP A 82 6.88 -1.09 9.79
CA ASP A 82 6.46 -0.38 8.58
C ASP A 82 5.19 -1.01 7.98
N LEU A 83 5.09 -2.34 7.98
CA LEU A 83 3.90 -3.06 7.53
C LEU A 83 2.68 -2.78 8.41
N GLN A 84 2.83 -2.58 9.72
CA GLN A 84 1.70 -2.15 10.58
C GLN A 84 1.18 -0.76 10.20
N LEU A 85 2.08 0.17 9.88
CA LEU A 85 1.69 1.51 9.44
C LEU A 85 0.99 1.47 8.09
N LEU A 86 1.51 0.66 7.16
CA LEU A 86 0.91 0.50 5.83
C LEU A 86 -0.42 -0.25 5.90
N GLU A 87 -0.59 -1.21 6.82
CA GLU A 87 -1.88 -1.87 7.07
C GLU A 87 -2.93 -0.86 7.57
N ALA A 88 -2.55 0.05 8.47
CA ALA A 88 -3.45 1.13 8.91
C ALA A 88 -3.82 2.07 7.75
N ALA A 89 -2.86 2.37 6.86
CA ALA A 89 -3.11 3.16 5.65
C ALA A 89 -3.98 2.41 4.62
N HIS A 90 -3.87 1.09 4.55
CA HIS A 90 -4.72 0.23 3.73
C HIS A 90 -6.16 0.18 4.27
N ALA A 91 -6.31 0.12 5.60
CA ALA A 91 -7.61 0.14 6.26
C ALA A 91 -8.33 1.49 6.11
N ALA A 92 -7.57 2.60 6.02
CA ALA A 92 -8.07 3.85 5.48
C ALA A 92 -8.28 3.68 3.97
N ASP A 93 -9.44 3.16 3.59
CA ASP A 93 -9.84 3.01 2.21
C ASP A 93 -9.86 4.36 1.47
N GLY A 94 -10.10 4.31 0.17
CA GLY A 94 -10.06 5.51 -0.64
C GLY A 94 -11.13 6.55 -0.32
N ALA A 95 -12.28 6.12 0.18
CA ALA A 95 -13.32 7.04 0.63
C ALA A 95 -12.84 7.83 1.86
N CYS A 96 -12.23 7.14 2.83
CA CYS A 96 -11.65 7.77 4.01
C CYS A 96 -10.56 8.78 3.64
N LEU A 97 -9.72 8.45 2.66
CA LEU A 97 -8.66 9.34 2.17
C LEU A 97 -9.24 10.58 1.46
N ALA A 98 -10.24 10.39 0.60
CA ALA A 98 -10.97 11.49 -0.05
C ALA A 98 -11.56 12.44 1.00
N GLU A 99 -12.34 11.92 1.96
CA GLU A 99 -12.94 12.72 3.03
C GLU A 99 -11.90 13.48 3.88
N ALA A 100 -10.75 12.86 4.17
CA ALA A 100 -9.68 13.52 4.91
C ALA A 100 -9.14 14.74 4.15
N VAL A 101 -8.98 14.62 2.82
CA VAL A 101 -8.58 15.72 1.95
C VAL A 101 -9.66 16.80 1.89
N GLU A 102 -10.94 16.43 1.80
CA GLU A 102 -12.04 17.39 1.83
C GLU A 102 -12.06 18.19 3.13
N ARG A 103 -11.90 17.53 4.29
CA ARG A 103 -11.83 18.19 5.60
C ARG A 103 -10.63 19.13 5.71
N ALA A 104 -9.47 18.73 5.18
CA ALA A 104 -8.25 19.53 5.26
C ALA A 104 -8.26 20.75 4.31
N THR A 105 -8.87 20.60 3.13
CA THR A 105 -8.80 21.60 2.05
C THR A 105 -10.07 22.45 1.93
N GLY A 106 -11.23 21.89 2.30
CA GLY A 106 -12.56 22.44 2.04
C GLY A 106 -13.06 22.20 0.61
N TRP A 107 -12.37 21.37 -0.18
CA TRP A 107 -12.73 21.09 -1.58
C TRP A 107 -13.51 19.78 -1.67
N VAL A 108 -14.50 19.72 -2.56
CA VAL A 108 -15.16 18.45 -2.90
C VAL A 108 -14.21 17.67 -3.81
N THR A 109 -13.90 16.44 -3.40
CA THR A 109 -13.02 15.53 -4.13
C THR A 109 -13.84 14.45 -4.82
N LEU A 110 -13.41 14.04 -6.01
CA LEU A 110 -13.96 12.85 -6.63
C LEU A 110 -13.41 11.63 -5.89
N ASN A 111 -14.33 10.77 -5.44
CA ASN A 111 -14.00 9.46 -4.89
C ASN A 111 -13.82 8.47 -6.05
N TRP A 112 -12.67 7.79 -6.11
CA TRP A 112 -12.39 6.78 -7.13
C TRP A 112 -13.19 5.48 -6.94
N THR A 113 -13.87 5.26 -5.81
CA THR A 113 -14.82 4.15 -5.68
C THR A 113 -16.04 4.34 -6.59
N ASP A 114 -16.30 5.57 -7.06
CA ASP A 114 -17.38 5.91 -7.99
C ASP A 114 -16.96 5.78 -9.46
N SER A 115 -15.72 5.35 -9.74
CA SER A 115 -15.18 5.24 -11.11
C SER A 115 -15.73 4.06 -11.92
N GLY A 116 -16.97 3.64 -11.63
CA GLY A 116 -17.81 2.83 -12.51
C GLY A 116 -17.07 1.66 -13.13
N ARG A 117 -16.74 0.63 -12.35
CA ARG A 117 -16.35 -0.66 -12.92
C ARG A 117 -17.53 -1.14 -13.77
N SER A 118 -17.46 -0.99 -15.09
CA SER A 118 -18.47 -1.55 -15.97
C SER A 118 -18.45 -3.06 -15.75
N PRO A 119 -19.56 -3.70 -15.34
CA PRO A 119 -19.61 -5.16 -15.15
C PRO A 119 -19.20 -5.95 -16.41
N ASN A 120 -19.16 -5.27 -17.57
CA ASN A 120 -18.86 -5.81 -18.89
C ASN A 120 -17.63 -5.17 -19.55
N GLY A 121 -16.78 -4.47 -18.78
CA GLY A 121 -15.51 -3.97 -19.32
C GLY A 121 -14.65 -5.14 -19.82
N PRO A 122 -13.96 -5.02 -20.97
CA PRO A 122 -13.08 -6.08 -21.42
C PRO A 122 -12.04 -6.36 -20.34
N VAL A 123 -12.04 -7.59 -19.81
CA VAL A 123 -10.95 -8.11 -19.00
C VAL A 123 -9.76 -8.24 -19.94
N CYS A 124 -8.99 -7.16 -20.10
CA CYS A 124 -7.73 -7.19 -20.83
C CYS A 124 -6.91 -8.32 -20.22
N GLY A 125 -6.48 -9.27 -21.06
CA GLY A 125 -5.77 -10.47 -20.62
C GLY A 125 -4.56 -10.10 -19.77
N TYR A 126 -4.70 -10.20 -18.46
CA TYR A 126 -3.60 -10.02 -17.55
C TYR A 126 -2.57 -11.12 -17.82
N PRO A 127 -1.27 -10.79 -17.88
CA PRO A 127 -0.24 -11.81 -17.77
C PRO A 127 -0.57 -12.66 -16.56
N ARG A 128 -0.59 -14.00 -16.70
CA ARG A 128 -0.84 -14.90 -15.56
C ARG A 128 0.09 -14.48 -14.44
N GLU A 129 -0.51 -14.04 -13.35
CA GLU A 129 0.25 -13.65 -12.18
C GLU A 129 1.02 -14.87 -11.65
N HIS A 130 2.24 -14.63 -11.18
CA HIS A 130 3.02 -15.68 -10.55
C HIS A 130 2.32 -16.15 -9.26
N PRO A 131 2.10 -17.46 -9.04
CA PRO A 131 1.31 -17.95 -7.90
C PRO A 131 1.81 -17.48 -6.53
N GLY A 132 3.12 -17.29 -6.38
CA GLY A 132 3.71 -16.74 -5.16
C GLY A 132 3.28 -15.30 -4.86
N ARG A 133 3.10 -14.49 -5.91
CA ARG A 133 2.64 -13.10 -5.82
C ARG A 133 1.15 -13.04 -5.48
N ALA A 134 0.34 -13.84 -6.17
CA ALA A 134 -1.09 -13.96 -5.89
C ALA A 134 -1.36 -14.38 -4.43
N ARG A 135 -0.56 -15.32 -3.91
CA ARG A 135 -0.65 -15.76 -2.51
C ARG A 135 -0.28 -14.66 -1.51
N LEU A 136 0.81 -13.92 -1.75
CA LEU A 136 1.17 -12.77 -0.88
C LEU A 136 0.10 -11.68 -0.92
N ARG A 137 -0.47 -11.37 -2.09
CA ARG A 137 -1.58 -10.42 -2.19
C ARG A 137 -2.78 -10.86 -1.37
N ALA A 138 -3.18 -12.13 -1.49
CA ALA A 138 -4.29 -12.68 -0.71
C ALA A 138 -4.00 -12.64 0.81
N ALA A 139 -2.76 -12.89 1.23
CA ALA A 139 -2.36 -12.79 2.62
C ALA A 139 -2.44 -11.34 3.14
N LEU A 140 -1.93 -10.36 2.38
CA LEU A 140 -2.04 -8.94 2.73
C LEU A 140 -3.51 -8.48 2.77
N ALA A 141 -4.37 -8.99 1.89
CA ALA A 141 -5.80 -8.69 1.95
C ALA A 141 -6.49 -9.23 3.22
N SER A 142 -5.92 -10.25 3.89
CA SER A 142 -6.48 -10.82 5.11
C SER A 142 -6.12 -10.07 6.40
N GLY A 143 -5.19 -9.11 6.33
CA GLY A 143 -4.69 -8.34 7.48
C GLY A 143 -3.50 -9.00 8.19
N ASP A 144 -3.12 -8.42 9.34
CA ASP A 144 -1.98 -8.82 10.17
C ASP A 144 -0.64 -8.82 9.40
N TRP A 145 -0.34 -7.68 8.77
CA TRP A 145 0.77 -7.58 7.81
C TRP A 145 2.12 -7.81 8.48
N ALA A 146 2.25 -7.40 9.75
CA ALA A 146 3.46 -7.59 10.55
C ALA A 146 3.85 -9.08 10.66
N SER A 147 2.87 -9.96 10.82
CA SER A 147 3.09 -11.40 10.93
C SER A 147 3.51 -12.05 9.62
N LEU A 148 3.37 -11.35 8.49
CA LEU A 148 3.76 -11.85 7.16
C LEU A 148 5.27 -11.70 6.89
N VAL A 149 6.03 -10.98 7.72
CA VAL A 149 7.47 -10.76 7.53
C VAL A 149 8.25 -12.06 7.24
N PRO A 150 8.05 -13.18 7.96
CA PRO A 150 8.75 -14.43 7.66
C PRO A 150 8.32 -15.07 6.32
N GLU A 151 7.06 -14.91 5.91
CA GLU A 151 6.57 -15.40 4.62
C GLU A 151 7.08 -14.54 3.47
N MET A 152 7.09 -13.22 3.63
CA MET A 152 7.68 -12.27 2.68
C MET A 152 9.18 -12.55 2.50
N ALA A 153 9.93 -12.79 3.59
CA ALA A 153 11.34 -13.14 3.49
C ALA A 153 11.56 -14.42 2.65
N LYS A 154 10.73 -15.46 2.85
CA LYS A 154 10.78 -16.69 2.05
C LYS A 154 10.40 -16.45 0.59
N HIS A 155 9.46 -15.54 0.33
CA HIS A 155 9.08 -15.15 -1.02
C HIS A 155 10.27 -14.50 -1.74
N TYR A 156 10.84 -13.43 -1.18
CA TYR A 156 11.96 -12.71 -1.80
C TYR A 156 13.23 -13.56 -1.93
N ALA A 157 13.42 -14.56 -1.07
CA ALA A 157 14.49 -15.55 -1.19
C ALA A 157 14.36 -16.43 -2.44
N ARG A 158 13.12 -16.77 -2.82
CA ARG A 158 12.83 -17.66 -3.96
C ARG A 158 12.73 -16.89 -5.26
N HIS A 159 12.18 -15.69 -5.19
CA HIS A 159 11.76 -14.92 -6.36
C HIS A 159 12.69 -13.75 -6.65
N GLY A 160 13.54 -13.34 -5.71
CA GLY A 160 14.28 -12.08 -5.81
C GLY A 160 13.42 -10.89 -5.40
N SER A 161 14.00 -9.69 -5.43
CA SER A 161 13.34 -8.41 -5.09
C SER A 161 13.36 -7.44 -6.27
N GLY A 162 12.49 -6.43 -6.24
CA GLY A 162 12.39 -5.39 -7.26
C GLY A 162 11.76 -5.87 -8.59
N PRO A 163 11.88 -5.08 -9.68
CA PRO A 163 11.13 -5.28 -10.93
C PRO A 163 11.49 -6.56 -11.70
N PHE A 164 12.56 -7.25 -11.30
CA PHE A 164 12.96 -8.54 -11.87
C PHE A 164 12.71 -9.72 -10.93
N GLY A 165 12.25 -9.48 -9.71
CA GLY A 165 11.83 -10.53 -8.80
C GLY A 165 10.55 -11.19 -9.30
N ARG A 166 10.54 -12.51 -9.52
CA ARG A 166 9.38 -13.26 -10.03
C ARG A 166 9.18 -14.59 -9.32
#